data_AF-A0A7X8QKM7-F1
#
_entry.id   AF-A0A7X8QKM7-F1
#
_cell.length_a   1.000
_cell.length_b   1.000
_cell.length_c   1.000
_cell.angle_alpha   90.00
_cell.angle_beta   90.00
_cell.angle_gamma   90.00
#
_symmetry.space_group_name_H-M   'P 1'
#
loop_
_entity.id
_entity.type
_entity.pdbx_description
1 polymer ?
#
loop_
_entity_poly.entity_id
_entity_poly.type
_entity_poly.pdbx_seq_one_letter_code
_entity_poly.pdbx_strand_id
1 'polypeptide(L)' 'MEKYFHFDSESKRIADIISENSTIEEIAEVISIVLSKAFDESFDINKCITPAEKIYKAIG' A
#
# COMPACT_ATOMS: atom_id res chain seq x y z
N MET A 1 -21.26 -2.41 -7.00
CA MET A 1 -20.55 -3.68 -6.68
C MET A 1 -19.12 -3.68 -7.23
N GLU A 2 -18.80 -2.91 -8.28
CA GLU A 2 -17.45 -2.84 -8.89
C GLU A 2 -16.35 -2.21 -8.03
N LYS A 3 -16.65 -1.25 -7.15
CA LYS A 3 -15.63 -0.58 -6.31
C LYS A 3 -14.85 -1.51 -5.38
N TYR A 4 -15.46 -2.60 -4.92
CA TYR A 4 -14.81 -3.54 -3.99
C TYR A 4 -13.79 -4.44 -4.69
N PHE A 5 -14.07 -4.84 -5.95
CA PHE A 5 -13.16 -5.68 -6.73
C PHE A 5 -11.83 -5.00 -7.04
N HIS A 6 -11.85 -3.71 -7.34
CA HIS A 6 -10.63 -2.93 -7.58
C HIS A 6 -9.80 -2.74 -6.31
N PHE A 7 -10.44 -2.63 -5.15
CA PHE A 7 -9.71 -2.52 -3.89
C PHE A 7 -8.98 -3.83 -3.53
N ASP A 8 -9.60 -4.97 -3.81
CA ASP A 8 -9.01 -6.28 -3.57
C ASP A 8 -7.79 -6.55 -4.47
N SER A 9 -7.82 -6.11 -5.73
CA SER A 9 -6.66 -6.26 -6.64
C SER A 9 -5.45 -5.45 -6.19
N GLU A 10 -5.67 -4.21 -5.78
CA GLU A 10 -4.58 -3.34 -5.31
C GLU A 10 -4.05 -3.78 -3.95
N SER A 11 -4.92 -4.26 -3.06
CA SER A 11 -4.51 -4.85 -1.77
C SER A 11 -3.61 -6.07 -1.97
N LYS A 12 -3.94 -6.94 -2.93
CA LYS A 12 -3.08 -8.07 -3.29
C LYS A 12 -1.73 -7.60 -3.84
N ARG A 13 -1.73 -6.60 -4.71
CA ARG A 13 -0.50 -6.06 -5.31
C ARG A 13 0.44 -5.45 -4.26
N ILE A 14 -0.12 -4.79 -3.24
CA ILE A 14 0.65 -4.29 -2.09
C ILE A 14 1.28 -5.47 -1.32
N ALA A 15 0.49 -6.52 -1.04
CA ALA A 15 0.97 -7.70 -0.33
C ALA A 15 2.04 -8.49 -1.11
N ASP A 16 1.97 -8.53 -2.44
CA ASP A 16 2.96 -9.23 -3.28
C ASP A 16 4.33 -8.52 -3.31
N ILE A 17 4.39 -7.22 -2.98
CA ILE A 17 5.63 -6.42 -3.03
C ILE A 17 6.29 -6.32 -1.65
N ILE A 18 5.49 -6.27 -0.59
CA ILE A 18 5.97 -6.11 0.79
C ILE A 18 6.54 -7.44 1.31
N SER A 19 7.68 -7.36 2.00
CA SER A 19 8.31 -8.51 2.67
C SER A 19 8.54 -8.23 4.16
N GLU A 20 8.83 -9.26 4.95
CA GLU A 20 9.17 -9.15 6.39
C GLU A 20 10.39 -8.25 6.65
N ASN A 21 11.26 -8.05 5.65
CA ASN A 21 12.44 -7.20 5.75
C ASN A 21 12.18 -5.75 5.32
N SER A 22 10.95 -5.43 4.90
CA SER A 22 10.60 -4.09 4.45
C SER A 22 10.48 -3.12 5.63
N THR A 23 11.04 -1.93 5.45
CA THR A 23 10.88 -0.80 6.36
C THR A 23 9.49 -0.16 6.24
N ILE A 24 9.10 0.66 7.22
CA ILE A 24 7.82 1.40 7.19
C ILE A 24 7.79 2.34 5.99
N GLU A 25 8.90 3.01 5.69
CA GLU A 25 9.04 3.93 4.56
C GLU A 25 8.86 3.21 3.21
N GLU A 26 9.49 2.05 3.04
CA GLU A 26 9.32 1.22 1.82
C GLU A 26 7.87 0.76 1.66
N ILE A 27 7.22 0.33 2.75
CA ILE A 27 5.81 -0.04 2.73
C ILE A 27 4.92 1.16 2.32
N ALA A 28 5.20 2.35 2.88
CA ALA A 28 4.45 3.56 2.57
C ALA A 28 4.62 3.98 1.10
N GLU A 29 5.83 3.84 0.56
CA GLU A 29 6.12 4.08 -0.86
C GLU A 29 5.33 3.12 -1.76
N VAL A 30 5.30 1.83 -1.43
CA VAL A 30 4.50 0.83 -2.18
C VAL A 30 3.03 1.21 -2.20
N ILE A 31 2.45 1.57 -1.05
CA ILE A 31 1.05 2.00 -0.96
C ILE A 31 0.81 3.25 -1.84
N SER A 32 1.67 4.26 -1.72
CA SER A 32 1.57 5.49 -2.51
C SER A 32 1.60 5.20 -4.02
N ILE A 33 2.56 4.39 -4.49
CA ILE A 33 2.70 4.02 -5.91
C ILE A 33 1.47 3.26 -6.42
N VAL A 34 0.97 2.30 -5.64
CA VAL A 34 -0.18 1.48 -6.04
C VAL A 34 -1.44 2.33 -6.13
N LEU A 35 -1.74 3.15 -5.12
CA LEU A 35 -2.90 4.04 -5.12
C LEU A 35 -2.79 5.09 -6.22
N SER A 36 -1.62 5.68 -6.41
CA SER A 36 -1.39 6.65 -7.49
C SER A 36 -1.71 6.09 -8.87
N LYS A 37 -1.32 4.83 -9.13
CA LYS A 37 -1.64 4.16 -10.40
C LYS A 37 -3.12 3.81 -10.51
N ALA A 38 -3.75 3.39 -9.42
CA ALA A 38 -5.15 2.98 -9.42
C ALA A 38 -6.11 4.15 -9.66
N PHE A 39 -5.75 5.34 -9.19
CA PHE A 39 -6.58 6.54 -9.26
C PHE A 39 -6.09 7.60 -10.28
N ASP A 40 -4.99 7.33 -10.98
CA ASP A 40 -4.33 8.27 -11.91
C ASP A 40 -4.07 9.65 -11.27
N GLU A 41 -3.64 9.65 -10.00
CA GLU A 41 -3.36 10.86 -9.21
C GLU A 41 -2.12 10.71 -8.33
N SER A 42 -1.53 11.82 -7.90
CA SER A 42 -0.36 11.79 -7.00
C SER A 42 -0.80 11.64 -5.54
N PHE A 43 -0.38 10.55 -4.88
CA PHE A 43 -0.61 10.30 -3.46
C PHE A 43 0.63 10.66 -2.63
N ASP A 44 0.45 11.59 -1.70
CA ASP A 44 1.50 11.96 -0.74
C ASP A 44 1.84 10.79 0.18
N ILE A 45 3.11 10.35 0.14
CA ILE A 45 3.65 9.26 0.95
C ILE A 45 3.45 9.48 2.45
N ASN A 46 3.43 10.73 2.93
CA ASN A 46 3.21 11.03 4.35
C ASN A 46 1.84 10.55 4.83
N LYS A 47 0.84 10.49 3.94
CA LYS A 47 -0.49 9.96 4.24
C LYS A 47 -0.53 8.43 4.29
N CYS A 48 0.50 7.77 3.75
CA CYS A 48 0.64 6.32 3.71
C CYS A 48 1.38 5.75 4.92
N ILE A 49 2.02 6.59 5.76
CA ILE A 49 2.79 6.17 6.94
C ILE A 49 1.92 5.39 7.93
N THR A 50 0.77 5.91 8.35
CA THR A 50 -0.07 5.21 9.34
C THR A 50 -0.59 3.85 8.85
N PRO A 51 -1.07 3.71 7.59
CA PRO A 51 -1.31 2.39 7.01
C PRO A 51 -0.06 1.49 6.98
N ALA A 52 1.10 2.04 6.64
CA ALA A 52 2.36 1.30 6.57
C ALA A 52 2.80 0.73 7.92
N GLU A 53 2.69 1.52 9.00
CA GLU A 53 2.96 1.07 10.37
C GLU A 53 2.08 -0.11 10.77
N LYS A 54 0.81 -0.12 10.34
CA LYS A 54 -0.12 -1.23 10.63
C LYS A 54 0.27 -2.50 9.90
N ILE A 55 0.72 -2.39 8.66
CA ILE A 55 1.19 -3.53 7.87
C ILE A 55 2.52 -4.04 8.44
N TYR A 56 3.48 -3.16 8.73
CA TYR A 56 4.76 -3.51 9.34
C TYR A 56 4.59 -4.34 10.63
N LYS A 57 3.65 -3.92 11.50
CA LYS A 57 3.29 -4.67 12.73
C LYS A 57 2.59 -6.01 12.49
N ALA A 58 2.02 -6.23 11.31
CA ALA A 58 1.30 -7.45 10.98
C ALA A 58 2.20 -8.50 10.31
N ILE A 59 3.33 -8.06 9.71
CA ILE A 59 4.28 -8.93 9.01
C ILE A 59 5.53 -9.27 9.83
N GLY A 60 5.85 -8.49 10.86
CA GLY A 60 6.89 -8.77 11.86
C GLY A 60 6.32 -9.36 13.15
#